data_AF-A0A438MCH1-F1
#
_entry.id   AF-A0A438MCH1-F1
#
_cell.length_a   1.000
_cell.length_b   1.000
_cell.length_c   1.000
_cell.angle_alpha   90.00
_cell.angle_beta   90.00
_cell.angle_gamma   90.00
#
_symmetry.space_group_name_H-M   'P 1'
#
loop_
_entity.id
_entity.type
_entity.pdbx_description
1 polymer ?
#
loop_
_entity_poly.entity_id
_entity_poly.type
_entity_poly.pdbx_seq_one_letter_code
_entity_poly.pdbx_strand_id
1 'polypeptide(L)' 'MGSDWASLDDCILNWAHLRGIRLIRDRFACSIPEAIDFLAARIEELRQTRPEDFAPRPEGYEFYS' A
#
# COMPACT_ATOMS: atom_id res chain seq x y z
N MET A 1 -4.85 12.46 13.24
CA MET A 1 -5.26 11.30 12.42
C MET A 1 -4.77 11.36 10.96
N GLY A 2 -4.19 12.47 10.46
CA GLY A 2 -3.63 12.53 9.09
C GLY A 2 -2.28 11.84 8.86
N SER A 3 -1.55 11.44 9.91
CA SER A 3 -0.20 10.85 9.80
C SER A 3 -0.21 9.33 9.55
N ASP A 4 -1.22 8.63 10.06
CA ASP A 4 -1.25 7.16 10.08
C ASP A 4 -1.62 6.61 8.69
N TRP A 5 -2.57 7.24 8.01
CA TRP A 5 -2.98 6.91 6.66
C TRP A 5 -1.89 7.20 5.63
N ALA A 6 -1.19 8.33 5.76
CA ALA A 6 -0.04 8.64 4.92
C ALA A 6 1.06 7.57 5.08
N SER A 7 1.34 7.14 6.30
CA SER A 7 2.34 6.09 6.57
C SER A 7 1.93 4.73 6.01
N LEU A 8 0.63 4.40 6.03
CA LEU A 8 0.10 3.18 5.43
C LEU A 8 0.16 3.23 3.90
N ASP A 9 -0.25 4.33 3.29
CA ASP A 9 -0.19 4.56 1.85
C ASP A 9 1.27 4.48 1.37
N ASP A 10 2.22 5.08 2.10
CA ASP A 10 3.65 4.96 1.82
C ASP A 10 4.13 3.50 1.87
N CYS A 11 3.65 2.71 2.83
CA CYS A 11 3.97 1.28 2.89
C CYS A 11 3.42 0.52 1.68
N ILE A 12 2.22 0.88 1.19
CA ILE A 12 1.61 0.27 0.01
C ILE A 12 2.41 0.63 -1.25
N LEU A 13 2.68 1.90 -1.47
CA LEU A 13 3.35 2.39 -2.68
C LEU A 13 4.82 1.95 -2.78
N ASN A 14 5.47 1.69 -1.65
CA ASN A 14 6.83 1.15 -1.60
C ASN A 14 6.88 -0.38 -1.45
N TRP A 15 5.78 -1.09 -1.68
CA TRP A 15 5.71 -2.56 -1.59
C TRP A 15 6.10 -3.15 -0.22
N ALA A 16 6.05 -2.33 0.83
CA ALA A 16 6.39 -2.68 2.21
C ALA A 16 5.18 -3.28 2.97
N HIS A 17 4.47 -4.22 2.35
CA HIS A 17 3.18 -4.73 2.84
C HIS A 17 3.23 -5.32 4.25
N LEU A 18 4.30 -6.02 4.63
CA LEU A 18 4.45 -6.57 5.98
C LEU A 18 4.50 -5.46 7.05
N ARG A 19 5.11 -4.31 6.73
CA ARG A 19 5.13 -3.14 7.60
C ARG A 19 3.73 -2.50 7.68
N GLY A 20 3.01 -2.45 6.57
CA GLY A 20 1.62 -2.00 6.52
C GLY A 20 0.69 -2.87 7.39
N ILE A 21 0.78 -4.20 7.27
CA ILE A 21 0.01 -5.16 8.10
C ILE A 21 0.30 -4.95 9.58
N ARG A 22 1.58 -4.81 9.95
CA ARG A 22 1.97 -4.52 11.33
C ARG A 22 1.37 -3.21 11.82
N LEU A 23 1.44 -2.14 11.03
CA LEU A 23 0.89 -0.84 11.38
C LEU A 23 -0.63 -0.91 11.61
N ILE A 24 -1.36 -1.60 10.74
CA ILE A 24 -2.80 -1.83 10.87
C ILE A 24 -3.09 -2.60 12.16
N ARG A 25 -2.40 -3.72 12.39
CA ARG A 25 -2.57 -4.53 13.60
C ARG A 25 -2.33 -3.74 14.87
N ASP A 26 -1.22 -3.01 14.94
CA ASP A 26 -0.84 -2.22 16.13
C ASP A 26 -1.86 -1.09 16.39
N ARG A 27 -2.49 -0.57 15.32
CA ARG A 27 -3.43 0.55 15.41
C ARG A 27 -4.85 0.15 15.77
N PHE A 28 -5.35 -0.91 15.13
CA PHE A 28 -6.73 -1.37 15.27
C PHE A 28 -6.85 -2.54 16.26
N ALA A 29 -5.73 -3.01 16.82
CA ALA A 29 -5.66 -4.16 17.72
C ALA A 29 -6.37 -5.41 17.16
N CYS A 30 -6.32 -5.58 15.82
CA CYS A 30 -7.01 -6.65 15.11
C CYS A 30 -6.13 -7.90 14.95
N SER A 31 -6.72 -8.98 14.45
CA SER A 31 -6.00 -10.17 14.05
C SER A 31 -5.20 -9.95 12.75
N ILE A 32 -4.27 -10.86 12.45
CA ILE A 32 -3.51 -10.81 11.20
C ILE A 32 -4.41 -10.94 9.96
N PRO A 33 -5.38 -11.87 9.91
CA PRO A 33 -6.31 -11.95 8.77
C PRO A 33 -7.06 -10.63 8.54
N GLU A 34 -7.62 -10.03 9.60
CA GLU A 34 -8.32 -8.74 9.49
C GLU A 34 -7.40 -7.62 9.00
N ALA A 35 -6.12 -7.62 9.43
CA ALA A 35 -5.15 -6.64 8.96
C ALA A 35 -4.80 -6.81 7.46
N ILE A 36 -4.79 -8.06 6.97
CA ILE A 36 -4.59 -8.36 5.55
C ILE A 36 -5.80 -7.87 4.73
N ASP A 37 -7.02 -8.16 5.18
CA ASP A 37 -8.24 -7.73 4.50
C ASP A 37 -8.33 -6.20 4.44
N PHE A 38 -7.96 -5.53 5.54
CA PHE A 38 -7.89 -4.08 5.59
C PHE A 38 -6.85 -3.50 4.62
N LEU A 39 -5.65 -4.09 4.57
CA LEU A 39 -4.62 -3.66 3.63
C LEU A 39 -5.10 -3.83 2.18
N ALA A 40 -5.75 -4.95 1.86
CA ALA A 40 -6.31 -5.21 0.53
C ALA A 40 -7.37 -4.18 0.14
N ALA A 41 -8.28 -3.85 1.06
CA ALA A 41 -9.30 -2.82 0.84
C ALA A 41 -8.67 -1.45 0.57
N ARG A 42 -7.62 -1.08 1.31
CA ARG A 42 -6.93 0.20 1.11
C ARG A 42 -6.17 0.25 -0.22
N ILE A 43 -5.54 -0.86 -0.62
CA ILE A 43 -4.89 -0.95 -1.94
C ILE A 43 -5.90 -0.72 -3.07
N GLU A 44 -7.08 -1.34 -2.97
CA GLU A 44 -8.12 -1.17 -3.98
C GLU A 44 -8.63 0.28 -4.02
N GLU A 45 -8.89 0.89 -2.86
CA GLU A 45 -9.27 2.30 -2.78
C GLU A 45 -8.22 3.21 -3.43
N LEU A 46 -6.93 2.97 -3.18
CA LEU A 46 -5.84 3.75 -3.77
C LEU A 46 -5.75 3.55 -5.29
N ARG A 47 -6.02 2.34 -5.81
CA ARG A 47 -6.06 2.11 -7.26
C ARG A 47 -7.18 2.89 -7.94
N GLN A 48 -8.33 3.03 -7.28
CA GLN A 48 -9.46 3.77 -7.82
C GLN A 48 -9.27 5.29 -7.70
N THR A 49 -8.64 5.75 -6.62
CA THR A 49 -8.52 7.19 -6.31
C THR A 49 -7.22 7.84 -6.81
N ARG A 50 -6.15 7.04 -6.94
CA ARG A 50 -4.79 7.48 -7.32
C ARG A 50 -4.14 6.45 -8.28
N PRO A 51 -4.76 6.14 -9.43
CA PRO A 51 -4.27 5.11 -10.35
C PRO A 51 -2.84 5.36 -10.86
N GLU A 52 -2.42 6.62 -10.96
CA GLU A 52 -1.09 7.04 -11.39
C GLU A 52 0.05 6.54 -10.50
N ASP A 53 -0.21 6.31 -9.21
CA ASP A 53 0.79 5.79 -8.28
C ASP A 53 1.05 4.29 -8.47
N PHE A 54 0.14 3.59 -9.17
CA PHE A 54 0.27 2.18 -9.52
C PHE A 54 0.68 1.98 -10.98
N ALA A 55 0.80 3.05 -11.76
CA ALA A 55 1.33 2.95 -13.10
C ALA A 55 2.78 2.46 -13.02
N PRO A 56 3.21 1.54 -13.92
CA PRO A 56 4.63 1.27 -14.06
C PRO A 56 5.33 2.62 -14.26
N ARG A 57 6.41 2.87 -13.51
CA ARG A 57 7.26 4.02 -13.84
C ARG A 57 7.58 3.91 -15.32
N PRO A 58 7.59 5.02 -16.08
CA PRO A 58 8.14 5.01 -17.42
C PRO A 58 9.64 4.71 -17.30
N GLU A 59 9.96 3.43 -17.15
CA GLU A 59 11.25 2.87 -17.43
C GLU A 59 11.43 3.11 -18.91
N GLY A 60 12.43 3.91 -19.27
CA GLY A 60 12.94 3.92 -20.62
C GLY A 60 13.23 2.47 -20.99
N TYR A 61 12.38 1.92 -21.85
CA TYR A 61 12.59 0.63 -22.50
C TYR A 61 13.80 0.79 -23.42
N GLU A 62 15.01 0.69 -22.87
CA GLU A 62 16.17 0.23 -23.62
C GLU A 62 16.33 -1.26 -23.33
N PHE A 63 15.63 -2.05 -24.15
CA PHE A 63 15.96 -3.45 -24.38
C PHE A 63 17.46 -3.54 -24.70
N TYR A 64 18.22 -4.29 -23.91
CA TYR A 64 19.52 -4.76 -24.36
C TYR A 64 19.31 -5.76 -25.51
N SER A 65 19.95 -5.44 -26.63
CA SER A 65 20.05 -6.18 -27.89
C SER A 65 20.50 -7.64 -27.75
#